data_AF-A0A497NXL3-F1
#
_entry.id   AF-A0A497NXL3-F1
#
_cell.length_a   1.000
_cell.length_b   1.000
_cell.length_c   1.000
_cell.angle_alpha   90.00
_cell.angle_beta   90.00
_cell.angle_gamma   90.00
#
_symmetry.space_group_name_H-M   'P 1'
#
loop_
_entity.id
_entity.type
_entity.pdbx_description
1 polymer ?
#
loop_
_entity_poly.entity_id
_entity_poly.type
_entity_poly.pdbx_seq_one_letter_code
_entity_poly.pdbx_strand_id
1 'polypeptide(L)'
;MSIYEKLLAVENDLGDEIKRRAESHPAWPWLRQVKGCGCENTMKVIGLIDRMREKVEITKADYERMKKEGADVVERVVKGKKVYYHYTGRCGLAVFSTVSKLWKFAGMHVVNGHAPRRTKGTVLDWNRELRTMCWRLARSLIRARGVYYKEYLKAKEGYLARFRGKVVKSKKGVKVPEGCITLKHLDNMAGRKMIKLWLAHLWEVTRKAQGLPVRASYVVEKLGHHYIPPLVDKA
;
A
#
# COMPACT_ATOMS: atom_id res chain seq x y z
N MET A 1 7.98 39.38 9.77
CA MET A 1 7.67 37.94 9.83
C MET A 1 8.95 37.14 10.02
N SER A 2 9.08 36.46 11.16
CA SER A 2 10.17 35.56 11.53
C SER A 2 10.27 34.36 10.57
N ILE A 3 11.40 33.65 10.60
CA ILE A 3 11.57 32.41 9.82
C ILE A 3 10.56 31.33 10.23
N TYR A 4 10.23 31.26 11.52
CA TYR A 4 9.25 30.32 12.05
C TYR A 4 7.86 30.58 11.47
N GLU A 5 7.41 31.83 11.47
CA GLU A 5 6.11 32.22 10.89
C GLU A 5 6.04 31.92 9.38
N LYS A 6 7.13 32.13 8.65
CA LYS A 6 7.23 31.75 7.22
C LYS A 6 7.07 30.24 7.02
N LEU A 7 7.77 29.43 7.82
CA LEU A 7 7.68 27.97 7.73
C LEU A 7 6.30 27.45 8.12
N LEU A 8 5.69 28.04 9.16
CA LEU A 8 4.35 27.69 9.60
C LEU A 8 3.30 28.03 8.54
N ALA A 9 3.43 29.17 7.84
CA ALA A 9 2.56 29.53 6.74
C ALA A 9 2.64 28.49 5.60
N VAL A 10 3.86 28.10 5.21
CA VAL A 10 4.06 27.06 4.18
C VAL A 10 3.48 25.71 4.60
N GLU A 11 3.62 25.33 5.87
CA GLU A 11 3.03 24.09 6.39
C GLU A 11 1.50 24.11 6.36
N ASN A 12 0.88 25.23 6.75
CA ASN A 12 -0.56 25.41 6.70
C ASN A 12 -1.09 25.37 5.27
N ASP A 13 -0.46 26.11 4.34
CA ASP A 13 -0.83 26.13 2.93
C ASP A 13 -0.76 24.73 2.30
N LEU A 14 0.30 23.97 2.64
CA LEU A 14 0.45 22.59 2.20
C LEU A 14 -0.62 21.68 2.82
N GLY A 15 -0.94 21.88 4.10
CA GLY A 15 -2.00 21.16 4.81
C GLY A 15 -3.35 21.34 4.15
N ASP A 16 -3.70 22.58 3.78
CA ASP A 16 -4.94 22.92 3.09
C ASP A 16 -4.99 22.31 1.68
N GLU A 17 -3.90 22.36 0.93
CA GLU A 17 -3.84 21.71 -0.38
C GLU A 17 -3.99 20.19 -0.27
N ILE A 18 -3.34 19.55 0.71
CA ILE A 18 -3.51 18.11 0.98
C ILE A 18 -4.97 17.80 1.29
N LYS A 19 -5.65 18.65 2.06
CA LYS A 19 -7.07 18.46 2.39
C LYS A 19 -7.96 18.59 1.15
N ARG A 20 -7.74 19.59 0.29
CA ARG A 20 -8.47 19.74 -0.99
C ARG A 20 -8.29 18.52 -1.91
N ARG A 21 -7.05 18.02 -2.01
CA ARG A 21 -6.74 16.81 -2.78
C ARG A 21 -7.38 15.57 -2.17
N ALA A 22 -7.40 15.47 -0.84
CA ALA A 22 -8.08 14.39 -0.15
C ALA A 22 -9.57 14.40 -0.45
N GLU A 23 -10.23 15.55 -0.34
CA GLU A 23 -11.68 15.70 -0.54
C GLU A 23 -12.15 15.38 -1.97
N SER A 24 -11.29 15.59 -2.97
CA SER A 24 -11.58 15.21 -4.36
C SER A 24 -11.29 13.74 -4.70
N HIS A 25 -10.62 12.99 -3.81
CA HIS A 25 -10.29 11.60 -4.10
C HIS A 25 -11.53 10.69 -4.00
N PRO A 26 -11.77 9.76 -4.95
CA PRO A 26 -12.99 8.93 -4.98
C PRO A 26 -13.27 8.11 -3.72
N ALA A 27 -12.22 7.71 -3.01
CA ALA A 27 -12.35 6.97 -1.74
C ALA A 27 -12.53 7.86 -0.50
N TRP A 28 -12.52 9.19 -0.62
CA TRP A 28 -12.60 10.09 0.53
C TRP A 28 -13.87 9.95 1.36
N PRO A 29 -15.08 9.78 0.77
CA PRO A 29 -16.31 9.54 1.54
C PRO A 29 -16.19 8.37 2.50
N TRP A 30 -15.43 7.33 2.13
CA TRP A 30 -15.11 6.20 3.01
C TRP A 30 -13.95 6.51 3.97
N LEU A 31 -12.84 7.07 3.49
CA LEU A 31 -11.65 7.36 4.31
C LEU A 31 -11.97 8.24 5.53
N ARG A 32 -12.82 9.25 5.36
CA ARG A 32 -13.24 10.15 6.45
C ARG A 32 -14.04 9.46 7.56
N GLN A 33 -14.56 8.26 7.31
CA GLN A 33 -15.30 7.45 8.27
C GLN A 33 -14.38 6.48 9.04
N VAL A 34 -13.09 6.40 8.68
CA VAL A 34 -12.11 5.51 9.32
C VAL A 34 -11.24 6.30 10.29
N LYS A 35 -11.29 5.95 11.58
CA LYS A 35 -10.43 6.55 12.60
C LYS A 35 -8.96 6.23 12.32
N GLY A 36 -8.11 7.25 12.39
CA GLY A 36 -6.67 7.15 12.16
C GLY A 36 -6.24 7.38 10.71
N CYS A 37 -7.18 7.58 9.77
CA CYS A 37 -6.92 8.02 8.40
C CYS A 37 -6.90 9.56 8.29
N GLY A 38 -5.88 10.21 8.85
CA GLY A 38 -5.67 11.66 8.62
C GLY A 38 -5.28 11.97 7.18
N CYS A 39 -5.60 13.17 6.68
CA CYS A 39 -5.36 13.58 5.28
C CYS A 39 -3.90 13.34 4.87
N GLU A 40 -2.94 13.84 5.66
CA GLU A 40 -1.52 13.82 5.28
C GLU A 40 -0.94 12.41 5.08
N ASN A 41 -0.99 11.54 6.10
CA ASN A 41 -0.42 10.19 5.98
C ASN A 41 -1.18 9.35 4.94
N THR A 42 -2.49 9.53 4.82
CA THR A 42 -3.32 8.81 3.86
C THR A 42 -3.02 9.25 2.43
N MET A 43 -2.96 10.56 2.18
CA MET A 43 -2.64 11.11 0.86
C MET A 43 -1.20 10.86 0.46
N LYS A 44 -0.26 10.77 1.39
CA LYS A 44 1.11 10.30 1.09
C LYS A 44 1.13 8.85 0.61
N VAL A 45 0.28 7.98 1.17
CA VAL A 45 0.14 6.60 0.66
C VAL A 45 -0.48 6.60 -0.73
N ILE A 46 -1.56 7.34 -0.94
CA ILE A 46 -2.27 7.43 -2.23
C ILE A 46 -1.37 8.05 -3.31
N GLY A 47 -0.73 9.18 -3.05
CA GLY A 47 0.17 9.83 -4.02
C GLY A 47 1.35 8.95 -4.43
N LEU A 48 1.87 8.10 -3.55
CA LEU A 48 2.89 7.10 -3.91
C LEU A 48 2.32 5.96 -4.78
N ILE A 49 1.04 5.64 -4.64
CA ILE A 49 0.32 4.69 -5.50
C ILE A 49 0.07 5.33 -6.87
N ASP A 50 -0.30 6.62 -6.93
CA ASP A 50 -0.63 7.36 -8.14
C ASP A 50 0.55 7.50 -9.11
N ARG A 51 1.78 7.37 -8.62
CA ARG A 51 2.99 7.23 -9.46
C ARG A 51 2.96 6.00 -10.37
N MET A 52 2.13 5.00 -10.07
CA MET A 52 1.96 3.85 -10.95
C MET A 52 1.17 4.25 -12.18
N ARG A 53 1.73 4.00 -13.36
CA ARG A 53 1.09 4.26 -14.64
C ARG A 53 0.95 2.96 -15.41
N GLU A 54 -0.23 2.71 -15.96
CA GLU A 54 -0.44 1.57 -16.84
C GLU A 54 0.30 1.80 -18.14
N LYS A 55 0.98 0.75 -18.59
CA LYS A 55 1.70 0.73 -19.85
C LYS A 55 1.43 -0.58 -20.57
N VAL A 56 1.29 -0.51 -21.87
CA VAL A 56 1.12 -1.66 -22.77
C VAL A 56 2.34 -1.77 -23.66
N GLU A 57 2.80 -3.01 -23.90
CA GLU A 57 3.91 -3.27 -24.80
C GLU A 57 3.45 -3.06 -26.25
N ILE A 58 4.27 -2.41 -27.06
CA ILE A 58 3.97 -2.05 -28.45
C ILE A 58 5.14 -2.43 -29.37
N THR A 59 4.89 -2.49 -30.67
CA THR A 59 5.96 -2.74 -31.64
C THR A 59 6.86 -1.51 -31.80
N LYS A 60 8.08 -1.70 -32.33
CA LYS A 60 8.97 -0.59 -32.67
C LYS A 60 8.33 0.36 -33.70
N ALA A 61 7.60 -0.17 -34.68
CA ALA A 61 6.91 0.63 -35.69
C ALA A 61 5.83 1.52 -35.06
N ASP A 62 5.02 0.95 -34.14
CA ASP A 62 4.02 1.73 -33.39
C ASP A 62 4.67 2.77 -32.50
N TYR A 63 5.79 2.44 -31.84
CA TYR A 63 6.55 3.38 -31.02
C TYR A 63 6.99 4.60 -31.82
N GLU A 64 7.62 4.41 -32.98
CA GLU A 64 8.10 5.54 -33.80
C GLU A 64 6.94 6.38 -34.35
N ARG A 65 5.83 5.75 -34.74
CA ARG A 65 4.61 6.45 -35.19
C ARG A 65 4.01 7.29 -34.05
N MET A 66 3.71 6.65 -32.91
CA MET A 66 3.12 7.29 -31.74
C MET A 66 4.02 8.40 -31.16
N LYS A 67 5.34 8.21 -31.18
CA LYS A 67 6.30 9.23 -30.75
C LYS A 67 6.23 10.49 -31.62
N LYS A 68 6.09 10.35 -32.95
CA LYS A 68 5.91 11.49 -33.86
C LYS A 68 4.59 12.21 -33.62
N GLU A 69 3.55 11.47 -33.24
CA GLU A 69 2.23 11.99 -32.87
C GLU A 69 2.21 12.64 -31.47
N GLY A 70 3.32 12.66 -30.75
CA GLY A 70 3.41 13.25 -29.41
C GLY A 70 2.79 12.40 -28.30
N ALA A 71 2.51 11.12 -28.55
CA ALA A 71 1.98 10.22 -27.54
C ALA A 71 3.02 9.89 -26.47
N ASP A 72 2.54 9.56 -25.27
CA ASP A 72 3.38 9.17 -24.15
C ASP A 72 3.88 7.73 -24.30
N VAL A 73 5.07 7.58 -24.87
CA VAL A 73 5.73 6.31 -25.15
C VAL A 73 7.12 6.24 -24.54
N VAL A 74 7.58 5.02 -24.24
CA VAL A 74 8.87 4.81 -23.57
C VAL A 74 9.62 3.58 -24.09
N GLU A 75 10.91 3.76 -24.39
CA GLU A 75 11.85 2.67 -24.65
C GLU A 75 12.50 2.20 -23.33
N ARG A 76 12.65 0.89 -23.17
CA ARG A 76 13.36 0.25 -22.07
C ARG A 76 14.24 -0.87 -22.59
N VAL A 77 15.33 -1.16 -21.88
CA VAL A 77 16.14 -2.35 -22.11
C VAL A 77 15.79 -3.40 -21.06
N VAL A 78 15.27 -4.54 -21.50
CA VAL A 78 14.91 -5.68 -20.65
C VAL A 78 15.72 -6.87 -21.10
N LYS A 79 16.59 -7.39 -20.21
CA LYS A 79 17.49 -8.52 -20.51
C LYS A 79 18.31 -8.32 -21.80
N GLY A 80 18.82 -7.10 -22.01
CA GLY A 80 19.63 -6.74 -23.18
C GLY A 80 18.82 -6.48 -24.47
N LYS A 81 17.49 -6.63 -24.46
CA LYS A 81 16.64 -6.34 -25.62
C LYS A 81 15.85 -5.05 -25.42
N LYS A 82 15.72 -4.26 -26.48
CA LYS A 82 14.85 -3.08 -26.49
C LYS A 82 13.39 -3.51 -26.50
N VAL A 83 12.60 -2.92 -25.62
CA VAL A 83 11.16 -3.13 -25.50
C VAL A 83 10.50 -1.76 -25.42
N TYR A 84 9.36 -1.61 -26.10
CA TYR A 84 8.68 -0.34 -26.27
C TYR A 84 7.32 -0.39 -25.59
N TYR A 85 6.94 0.70 -24.93
CA TYR A 85 5.65 0.79 -24.25
C TYR A 85 4.92 2.09 -24.59
N HIS A 86 3.59 2.03 -24.59
CA HIS A 86 2.69 3.18 -24.57
C HIS A 86 1.98 3.29 -23.22
N TYR A 87 1.91 4.48 -22.64
CA TYR A 87 1.13 4.74 -21.43
C TYR A 87 -0.33 5.02 -21.78
N THR A 88 -1.24 4.25 -21.21
CA THR A 88 -2.68 4.29 -21.54
C THR A 88 -3.44 5.47 -20.90
N GLY A 89 -2.75 6.33 -20.14
CA GLY A 89 -3.35 7.37 -19.32
C GLY A 89 -3.88 6.90 -17.96
N ARG A 90 -4.13 5.59 -17.76
CA ARG A 90 -4.55 5.05 -16.45
C ARG A 90 -3.40 5.14 -15.43
N CYS A 91 -3.71 5.63 -14.23
CA CYS A 91 -2.75 5.75 -13.13
C CYS A 91 -3.34 5.30 -11.78
N GLY A 92 -2.48 5.18 -10.78
CA GLY A 92 -2.87 4.90 -9.40
C GLY A 92 -3.61 3.58 -9.21
N LEU A 93 -4.64 3.62 -8.37
CA LEU A 93 -5.42 2.42 -7.97
C LEU A 93 -6.14 1.75 -9.15
N ALA A 94 -6.43 2.50 -10.23
CA ALA A 94 -7.07 1.97 -11.43
C ALA A 94 -6.20 0.94 -12.18
N VAL A 95 -4.87 1.09 -12.11
CA VAL A 95 -3.89 0.21 -12.79
C VAL A 95 -3.89 -1.20 -12.23
N PHE A 96 -4.23 -1.36 -10.95
CA PHE A 96 -4.19 -2.65 -10.29
C PHE A 96 -5.49 -3.43 -10.52
N SER A 97 -5.47 -4.38 -11.46
CA SER A 97 -6.63 -5.28 -11.70
C SER A 97 -6.96 -6.21 -10.53
N THR A 98 -6.02 -6.42 -9.60
CA THR A 98 -6.25 -7.17 -8.36
C THR A 98 -5.52 -6.52 -7.19
N VAL A 99 -6.07 -6.65 -5.98
CA VAL A 99 -5.41 -6.20 -4.75
C VAL A 99 -4.02 -6.84 -4.54
N SER A 100 -3.81 -8.07 -5.01
CA SER A 100 -2.51 -8.74 -4.91
C SER A 100 -1.40 -8.00 -5.67
N LYS A 101 -1.73 -7.40 -6.83
CA LYS A 101 -0.78 -6.55 -7.58
C LYS A 101 -0.46 -5.27 -6.80
N LEU A 102 -1.46 -4.65 -6.17
CA LEU A 102 -1.23 -3.50 -5.27
C LEU A 102 -0.34 -3.89 -4.09
N TRP A 103 -0.57 -5.04 -3.46
CA TRP A 103 0.29 -5.52 -2.38
C TRP A 103 1.71 -5.84 -2.85
N LYS A 104 1.89 -6.35 -4.07
CA LYS A 104 3.23 -6.53 -4.65
C LYS A 104 3.94 -5.18 -4.74
N PHE A 105 3.31 -4.20 -5.38
CA PHE A 105 3.82 -2.84 -5.54
C PHE A 105 4.12 -2.15 -4.21
N ALA A 106 3.23 -2.27 -3.21
CA ALA A 106 3.40 -1.69 -1.87
C ALA A 106 4.40 -2.43 -0.97
N GLY A 107 5.03 -3.51 -1.45
CA GLY A 107 5.93 -4.34 -0.63
C GLY A 107 5.20 -5.10 0.50
N MET A 108 3.90 -5.32 0.34
CA MET A 108 2.99 -6.03 1.24
C MET A 108 2.76 -7.51 0.87
N HIS A 109 3.31 -7.96 -0.25
CA HIS A 109 3.29 -9.36 -0.68
C HIS A 109 4.09 -10.30 0.24
N VAL A 110 3.96 -11.61 0.03
CA VAL A 110 4.67 -12.65 0.77
C VAL A 110 5.49 -13.45 -0.23
N VAL A 111 6.73 -13.78 0.14
CA VAL A 111 7.65 -14.62 -0.63
C VAL A 111 8.04 -15.78 0.28
N ASN A 112 7.69 -17.01 -0.09
CA ASN A 112 7.97 -18.23 0.69
C ASN A 112 7.55 -18.11 2.16
N GLY A 113 6.33 -17.62 2.42
CA GLY A 113 5.82 -17.42 3.78
C GLY A 113 6.36 -16.20 4.54
N HIS A 114 7.32 -15.47 3.98
CA HIS A 114 7.96 -14.32 4.64
C HIS A 114 7.69 -12.98 3.93
N ALA A 115 7.80 -11.88 4.68
CA ALA A 115 7.78 -10.55 4.08
C ALA A 115 9.05 -10.35 3.23
N PRO A 116 8.97 -9.72 2.05
CA PRO A 116 10.10 -9.50 1.17
C PRO A 116 11.20 -8.72 1.89
N ARG A 117 12.43 -9.21 1.79
CA ARG A 117 13.64 -8.61 2.35
C ARG A 117 14.46 -7.98 1.23
N ARG A 118 15.27 -6.99 1.59
CA ARG A 118 16.23 -6.38 0.66
C ARG A 118 17.46 -7.27 0.60
N THR A 119 17.94 -7.54 -0.60
CA THR A 119 19.20 -8.25 -0.85
C THR A 119 20.19 -7.27 -1.47
N LYS A 120 21.46 -7.32 -1.05
CA LYS A 120 22.51 -6.47 -1.61
C LYS A 120 22.68 -6.83 -3.09
N GLY A 121 22.76 -5.81 -3.95
CA GLY A 121 22.97 -6.00 -5.39
C GLY A 121 21.71 -6.30 -6.21
N THR A 122 20.53 -6.47 -5.58
CA THR A 122 19.28 -6.72 -6.33
C THR A 122 18.44 -5.47 -6.47
N VAL A 123 17.94 -5.20 -7.68
CA VAL A 123 16.90 -4.18 -7.91
C VAL A 123 15.62 -4.63 -7.21
N LEU A 124 14.96 -3.71 -6.50
CA LEU A 124 13.72 -4.01 -5.81
C LEU A 124 12.54 -4.00 -6.77
N ASP A 125 11.62 -4.94 -6.55
CA ASP A 125 10.38 -5.08 -7.31
C ASP A 125 9.15 -4.47 -6.59
N TRP A 126 9.39 -3.62 -5.59
CA TRP A 126 8.36 -2.94 -4.81
C TRP A 126 8.81 -1.55 -4.35
N ASN A 127 7.85 -0.66 -4.07
CA ASN A 127 8.09 0.73 -3.70
C ASN A 127 8.47 0.87 -2.21
N ARG A 128 9.75 1.24 -1.98
CA ARG A 128 10.36 1.43 -0.65
C ARG A 128 9.65 2.45 0.23
N GLU A 129 9.33 3.58 -0.35
CA GLU A 129 8.69 4.71 0.33
C GLU A 129 7.27 4.32 0.69
N LEU A 130 6.53 3.71 -0.24
CA LEU A 130 5.15 3.28 -0.02
C LEU A 130 5.05 2.29 1.13
N ARG A 131 5.93 1.29 1.20
CA ARG A 131 5.93 0.33 2.34
C ARG A 131 6.14 1.04 3.68
N THR A 132 7.03 2.03 3.70
CA THR A 132 7.32 2.82 4.91
C THR A 132 6.11 3.66 5.30
N MET A 133 5.48 4.32 4.33
CA MET A 133 4.26 5.10 4.54
C MET A 133 3.09 4.23 5.02
N CYS A 134 2.92 3.05 4.46
CA CYS A 134 1.94 2.08 4.95
C CYS A 134 2.23 1.67 6.41
N TRP A 135 3.50 1.50 6.81
CA TRP A 135 3.83 1.24 8.22
C TRP A 135 3.46 2.43 9.12
N ARG A 136 3.76 3.67 8.69
CA ARG A 136 3.37 4.89 9.43
C ARG A 136 1.86 4.98 9.59
N LEU A 137 1.10 4.75 8.52
CA LEU A 137 -0.35 4.73 8.54
C LEU A 137 -0.89 3.62 9.44
N ALA A 138 -0.29 2.42 9.41
CA ALA A 138 -0.67 1.34 10.31
C ALA A 138 -0.50 1.75 11.79
N ARG A 139 0.59 2.45 12.14
CA ARG A 139 0.76 2.97 13.50
C ARG A 139 -0.27 4.04 13.85
N SER A 140 -0.71 4.85 12.89
CA SER A 140 -1.80 5.81 13.08
C SER A 140 -3.12 5.10 13.40
N LEU A 141 -3.51 4.11 12.57
CA LEU A 141 -4.71 3.29 12.76
C LEU A 141 -4.73 2.58 14.12
N ILE A 142 -3.59 2.00 14.54
CA ILE A 142 -3.47 1.33 15.84
C ILE A 142 -3.67 2.32 17.00
N ARG A 143 -3.10 3.52 16.92
CA ARG A 143 -3.25 4.54 17.98
C ARG A 143 -4.67 5.10 18.07
N ALA A 144 -5.35 5.21 16.93
CA ALA A 144 -6.72 5.73 16.87
C ALA A 144 -7.77 4.77 17.45
N ARG A 145 -7.41 3.49 17.69
CA ARG A 145 -8.26 2.47 18.32
C ARG A 145 -9.64 2.28 17.66
N GLY A 146 -9.70 2.42 16.33
CA GLY A 146 -10.93 2.24 15.54
C GLY A 146 -11.18 0.80 15.07
N VAL A 147 -12.01 0.64 14.03
CA VAL A 147 -12.37 -0.68 13.47
C VAL A 147 -11.17 -1.48 12.98
N TYR A 148 -10.17 -0.83 12.37
CA TYR A 148 -8.93 -1.52 11.98
C TYR A 148 -8.08 -1.96 13.16
N TYR A 149 -8.16 -1.26 14.28
CA TYR A 149 -7.48 -1.69 15.50
C TYR A 149 -8.08 -3.01 16.03
N LYS A 150 -9.39 -3.23 15.89
CA LYS A 150 -10.04 -4.52 16.22
C LYS A 150 -9.49 -5.65 15.36
N GLU A 151 -9.36 -5.44 14.05
CA GLU A 151 -8.75 -6.43 13.13
C GLU A 151 -7.27 -6.69 13.43
N TYR A 152 -6.55 -5.67 13.86
CA TYR A 152 -5.19 -5.81 14.35
C TYR A 152 -5.11 -6.66 15.63
N LEU A 153 -5.98 -6.45 16.61
CA LEU A 153 -6.03 -7.26 17.83
C LEU A 153 -6.35 -8.72 17.51
N LYS A 154 -7.39 -8.98 16.71
CA LYS A 154 -7.74 -10.32 16.23
C LYS A 154 -6.57 -11.02 15.53
N ALA A 155 -5.85 -10.30 14.67
CA ALA A 155 -4.65 -10.82 14.02
C ALA A 155 -3.54 -11.14 15.03
N LYS A 156 -3.31 -10.25 16.00
CA LYS A 156 -2.26 -10.39 17.02
C LYS A 156 -2.53 -11.59 17.94
N GLU A 157 -3.77 -11.76 18.38
CA GLU A 157 -4.22 -12.91 19.18
C GLU A 157 -4.02 -14.22 18.40
N GLY A 158 -4.45 -14.26 17.14
CA GLY A 158 -4.24 -15.43 16.29
C GLY A 158 -2.76 -15.81 16.12
N TYR A 159 -1.87 -14.81 16.00
CA TYR A 159 -0.44 -15.09 15.96
C TYR A 159 0.12 -15.50 17.33
N LEU A 160 -0.33 -14.90 18.44
CA LEU A 160 0.06 -15.32 19.78
C LEU A 160 -0.32 -16.78 20.06
N ALA A 161 -1.53 -17.19 19.66
CA ALA A 161 -1.97 -18.58 19.77
C ALA A 161 -1.11 -19.51 18.90
N ARG A 162 -0.84 -19.14 17.64
CA ARG A 162 0.01 -19.92 16.72
C ARG A 162 1.42 -20.15 17.24
N PHE A 163 1.98 -19.17 17.97
CA PHE A 163 3.34 -19.23 18.52
C PHE A 163 3.37 -19.45 20.03
N ARG A 164 2.30 -19.98 20.63
CA ARG A 164 2.24 -20.29 22.07
C ARG A 164 3.43 -21.17 22.47
N GLY A 165 4.11 -20.81 23.55
CA GLY A 165 5.33 -21.48 24.02
C GLY A 165 6.61 -21.15 23.23
N LYS A 166 6.52 -20.44 22.09
CA LYS A 166 7.65 -20.04 21.23
C LYS A 166 7.92 -18.53 21.23
N VAL A 167 7.22 -17.78 22.09
CA VAL A 167 7.40 -16.33 22.21
C VAL A 167 8.52 -16.01 23.19
N VAL A 168 9.56 -15.32 22.71
CA VAL A 168 10.74 -14.97 23.52
C VAL A 168 10.95 -13.46 23.61
N LYS A 169 11.58 -13.00 24.70
CA LYS A 169 12.03 -11.62 24.83
C LYS A 169 13.25 -11.37 23.95
N SER A 170 13.26 -10.26 23.22
CA SER A 170 14.43 -9.83 22.45
C SER A 170 15.52 -9.37 23.40
N LYS A 171 16.77 -9.80 23.19
CA LYS A 171 17.97 -9.27 23.87
C LYS A 171 18.91 -8.67 22.82
N LYS A 172 19.54 -7.52 23.15
CA LYS A 172 20.46 -6.84 22.23
C LYS A 172 21.65 -7.76 21.93
N GLY A 173 22.01 -7.91 20.64
CA GLY A 173 23.12 -8.76 20.20
C GLY A 173 22.83 -10.26 20.17
N VAL A 174 21.70 -10.73 20.73
CA VAL A 174 21.36 -12.15 20.79
C VAL A 174 20.40 -12.51 19.65
N LYS A 175 20.76 -13.51 18.85
CA LYS A 175 19.86 -14.06 17.83
C LYS A 175 18.69 -14.78 18.50
N VAL A 176 17.50 -14.59 17.94
CA VAL A 176 16.30 -15.33 18.37
C VAL A 176 16.52 -16.80 18.02
N PRO A 177 16.30 -17.75 18.95
CA PRO A 177 16.40 -19.17 18.64
C PRO A 177 15.54 -19.57 17.45
N GLU A 178 15.96 -20.60 16.73
CA GLU A 178 15.18 -21.12 15.60
C GLU A 178 13.78 -21.57 16.06
N GLY A 179 12.76 -21.27 15.25
CA GLY A 179 11.36 -21.56 15.59
C GLY A 179 10.74 -20.59 16.63
N CYS A 180 11.53 -19.77 17.33
CA CYS A 180 11.05 -18.77 18.26
C CYS A 180 10.76 -17.42 17.58
N ILE A 181 9.92 -16.61 18.21
CA ILE A 181 9.53 -15.28 17.70
C ILE A 181 9.42 -14.28 18.84
N THR A 182 9.71 -13.00 18.57
CA THR A 182 9.55 -11.96 19.59
C THR A 182 8.18 -11.29 19.50
N LEU A 183 7.70 -10.75 20.63
CA LEU A 183 6.46 -9.95 20.67
C LEU A 183 6.44 -8.83 19.64
N LYS A 184 7.60 -8.18 19.39
CA LYS A 184 7.73 -7.13 18.36
C LYS A 184 7.49 -7.67 16.94
N HIS A 185 7.95 -8.89 16.64
CA HIS A 185 7.68 -9.50 15.34
C HIS A 185 6.19 -9.82 15.17
N LEU A 186 5.54 -10.33 16.22
CA LEU A 186 4.09 -10.58 16.22
C LEU A 186 3.29 -9.27 16.02
N ASP A 187 3.66 -8.20 16.71
CA ASP A 187 3.09 -6.85 16.56
C ASP A 187 3.21 -6.35 15.11
N ASN A 188 4.40 -6.48 14.51
CA ASN A 188 4.65 -6.10 13.13
C ASN A 188 3.88 -6.97 12.13
N MET A 189 3.74 -8.28 12.39
CA MET A 189 2.95 -9.19 11.56
C MET A 189 1.46 -8.84 11.60
N ALA A 190 0.93 -8.54 12.79
CA ALA A 190 -0.45 -8.09 12.97
C ALA A 190 -0.70 -6.75 12.28
N GLY A 191 0.19 -5.76 12.47
CA GLY A 191 0.11 -4.48 11.78
C GLY A 191 0.17 -4.61 10.25
N ARG A 192 1.02 -5.53 9.74
CA ARG A 192 1.08 -5.84 8.31
C ARG A 192 -0.19 -6.50 7.79
N LYS A 193 -0.83 -7.39 8.57
CA LYS A 193 -2.12 -7.99 8.19
C LYS A 193 -3.22 -6.94 8.13
N MET A 194 -3.30 -6.07 9.14
CA MET A 194 -4.25 -4.95 9.19
C MET A 194 -4.07 -3.98 8.00
N ILE A 195 -2.85 -3.54 7.70
CA ILE A 195 -2.65 -2.57 6.61
C ILE A 195 -2.91 -3.19 5.22
N LYS A 196 -2.71 -4.50 5.07
CA LYS A 196 -3.11 -5.22 3.84
C LYS A 196 -4.62 -5.19 3.64
N LEU A 197 -5.39 -5.38 4.72
CA LEU A 197 -6.85 -5.27 4.71
C LEU A 197 -7.27 -3.84 4.35
N TRP A 198 -6.63 -2.83 4.96
CA TRP A 198 -6.89 -1.44 4.63
C TRP A 198 -6.61 -1.10 3.16
N LEU A 199 -5.50 -1.58 2.61
CA LEU A 199 -5.18 -1.42 1.18
C LEU A 199 -6.20 -2.14 0.29
N ALA A 200 -6.76 -3.27 0.74
CA ALA A 200 -7.81 -3.97 0.01
C ALA A 200 -9.10 -3.15 -0.06
N HIS A 201 -9.51 -2.56 1.06
CA HIS A 201 -10.69 -1.68 1.10
C HIS A 201 -10.47 -0.39 0.30
N LEU A 202 -9.30 0.26 0.42
CA LEU A 202 -8.96 1.43 -0.41
C LEU A 202 -9.07 1.11 -1.91
N TRP A 203 -8.48 -0.01 -2.32
CA TRP A 203 -8.53 -0.48 -3.71
C TRP A 203 -9.96 -0.75 -4.17
N GLU A 204 -10.74 -1.47 -3.38
CA GLU A 204 -12.12 -1.81 -3.69
C GLU A 204 -13.00 -0.57 -3.81
N VAL A 205 -12.98 0.31 -2.80
CA VAL A 205 -13.79 1.53 -2.76
C VAL A 205 -13.45 2.44 -3.95
N THR A 206 -12.17 2.65 -4.22
CA THR A 206 -11.75 3.51 -5.33
C THR A 206 -12.19 2.94 -6.67
N ARG A 207 -12.05 1.63 -6.88
CA ARG A 207 -12.46 1.00 -8.14
C ARG A 207 -13.96 1.04 -8.33
N LYS A 208 -14.75 0.76 -7.29
CA LYS A 208 -16.22 0.89 -7.33
C LYS A 208 -16.63 2.31 -7.68
N ALA A 209 -16.02 3.32 -7.05
CA ALA A 209 -16.29 4.72 -7.32
C ALA A 209 -15.92 5.14 -8.77
N GLN A 210 -14.96 4.45 -9.39
CA GLN A 210 -14.54 4.65 -10.78
C GLN A 210 -15.30 3.77 -11.79
N GLY A 211 -16.29 2.98 -11.37
CA GLY A 211 -16.99 2.03 -12.25
C GLY A 211 -16.11 0.89 -12.77
N LEU A 212 -14.98 0.61 -12.12
CA LEU A 212 -14.03 -0.42 -12.54
C LEU A 212 -14.39 -1.78 -11.91
N PRO A 213 -14.12 -2.90 -12.61
CA PRO A 213 -14.42 -4.22 -12.08
C PRO A 213 -13.62 -4.51 -10.82
N VAL A 214 -14.29 -5.07 -9.82
CA VAL A 214 -13.69 -5.56 -8.57
C VAL A 214 -13.76 -7.08 -8.58
N ARG A 215 -12.61 -7.72 -8.44
CA ARG A 215 -12.47 -9.17 -8.28
C ARG A 215 -12.20 -9.51 -6.82
N ALA A 216 -12.72 -10.64 -6.36
CA ALA A 216 -12.39 -11.15 -5.04
C ALA A 216 -10.87 -11.36 -4.88
N SER A 217 -10.35 -11.12 -3.68
CA SER A 217 -8.92 -11.32 -3.45
C SER A 217 -8.56 -12.80 -3.59
N TYR A 218 -7.32 -13.10 -3.99
CA TYR A 218 -6.80 -14.49 -4.05
C TYR A 218 -7.06 -15.27 -2.75
N VAL A 219 -7.00 -14.59 -1.61
CA VAL A 219 -7.19 -15.19 -0.28
C VAL A 219 -8.64 -15.63 -0.05
N VAL A 220 -9.61 -14.93 -0.65
CA VAL A 220 -11.03 -15.34 -0.64
C VAL A 220 -11.26 -16.43 -1.68
N GLU A 221 -10.80 -16.22 -2.92
CA GLU A 221 -11.07 -17.14 -4.04
C GLU A 221 -10.36 -18.50 -3.93
N LYS A 222 -9.15 -18.54 -3.37
CA LYS A 222 -8.28 -19.74 -3.42
C LYS A 222 -7.95 -20.31 -2.05
N LEU A 223 -8.06 -19.53 -0.98
CA LEU A 223 -7.72 -19.96 0.38
C LEU A 223 -8.93 -20.05 1.31
N GLY A 224 -10.15 -19.84 0.80
CA GLY A 224 -11.40 -20.05 1.53
C GLY A 224 -11.64 -19.07 2.69
N HIS A 225 -10.94 -17.94 2.74
CA HIS A 225 -11.16 -16.95 3.79
C HIS A 225 -12.44 -16.13 3.53
N HIS A 226 -13.14 -15.76 4.61
CA HIS A 226 -14.29 -14.87 4.53
C HIS A 226 -13.91 -13.49 4.00
N TYR A 227 -14.75 -12.98 3.11
CA TYR A 227 -14.69 -11.60 2.64
C TYR A 227 -15.02 -10.64 3.79
N ILE A 228 -14.22 -9.59 3.92
CA ILE A 228 -14.45 -8.50 4.88
C ILE A 228 -14.73 -7.25 4.03
N PRO A 229 -15.91 -6.61 4.16
CA PRO A 229 -16.22 -5.39 3.42
C PRO A 229 -15.45 -4.18 3.98
N PRO A 230 -15.37 -3.08 3.21
CA PRO A 230 -14.80 -1.81 3.68
C PRO A 230 -15.35 -1.38 5.04
N LEU A 231 -14.49 -1.41 6.05
CA LEU A 231 -14.85 -1.08 7.44
C LEU A 231 -14.97 0.43 7.64
N VAL A 232 -15.88 0.84 8.53
CA VAL A 232 -16.10 2.24 8.94
C VAL A 232 -16.29 2.31 10.46
N ASP A 233 -15.80 3.38 11.09
CA ASP A 233 -15.97 3.63 12.54
C ASP A 233 -17.27 4.37 12.86
N LYS A 234 -17.84 5.07 11.88
CA LYS A 234 -19.13 5.74 12.00
C LYS A 234 -20.20 4.81 11.44
N ALA A 235 -21.12 4.40 12.29
CA ALA A 235 -22.45 3.97 11.86
C ALA A 235 -23.37 5.20 11.97
#